data_AF-A0A843DR10-F1
#
_entry.id   AF-A0A843DR10-F1
#
_cell.length_a   1.000
_cell.length_b   1.000
_cell.length_c   1.000
_cell.angle_alpha   90.00
_cell.angle_beta   90.00
_cell.angle_gamma   90.00
#
_symmetry.space_group_name_H-M   'P 1'
#
loop_
_entity.id
_entity.type
_entity.pdbx_description
1 polymer ?
#
loop_
_entity_poly.entity_id
_entity_poly.type
_entity_poly.pdbx_seq_one_letter_code
_entity_poly.pdbx_strand_id
1 'polypeptide(L)'
;MKLLRAVLVLALLCLAVSPGAAYMITEFCADGYAAGDGDEYFVLEGEGSLASWSVTDGEGTVSFPAGSGRTVVARSAELYYQIHQTYPDFEIIDSMPSVPEVILTKRFQLANSEDSLTLLQNGRAVQTVSWPADVDAGNGRIHRFADGVWDMRVFKIGQSDFAPQTFTAERVTLFVSPDCSHEVITDVIRDADESILLSMYEFTSVPLAEALAEAEHRGVAVTILMEGGPVGGISDSEKGVLNFLSRNGAEIFTIESEGNLPARYRYLHTKYLVADGEVTVVLSENFKDSGIPESGYGNRGWGAAVEDSGVAEYFAEVFADDLAGYDIYRWTETGDSLPQKTTAEQVVTIFKPLTVENVRVTPVISPDTSFLVGSALDSAKHSVDIQQAYISNYPDSENPWFAAAVRAAEAGAEVRIQLDGMYYNTDSEEDNDEIAASVNRRGLENLQAKILTDREGILKLHNKGFIIDGKTVLISSINWNYN
;
A
#
# COMPACT_ATOMS: atom_id res chain seq x y z
N MET A 1 -52.79 7.05 32.38
CA MET A 1 -51.90 5.86 32.40
C MET A 1 -50.87 6.04 31.29
N LYS A 2 -49.90 6.95 31.40
CA LYS A 2 -48.55 6.76 31.98
C LYS A 2 -47.97 5.37 31.75
N LEU A 3 -47.21 5.19 30.67
CA LEU A 3 -46.04 4.30 30.63
C LEU A 3 -44.88 5.09 30.01
N LEU A 4 -44.00 5.56 30.89
CA LEU A 4 -42.65 5.99 30.55
C LEU A 4 -41.84 4.74 30.20
N ARG A 5 -41.24 4.67 29.01
CA ARG A 5 -40.12 3.78 28.73
C ARG A 5 -38.84 4.53 29.10
N ALA A 6 -38.19 4.12 30.17
CA ALA A 6 -36.88 4.60 30.55
C ALA A 6 -35.85 3.99 29.59
N VAL A 7 -35.13 4.86 28.86
CA VAL A 7 -33.89 4.50 28.17
C VAL A 7 -32.79 4.55 29.22
N LEU A 8 -32.21 3.40 29.53
CA LEU A 8 -31.05 3.29 30.41
C LEU A 8 -29.82 3.71 29.58
N VAL A 9 -29.40 4.97 29.73
CA VAL A 9 -28.09 5.42 29.22
C VAL A 9 -27.05 4.81 30.15
N LEU A 10 -26.34 3.79 29.68
CA LEU A 10 -25.15 3.28 30.34
C LEU A 10 -24.05 4.32 30.12
N ALA A 11 -23.82 5.18 31.12
CA ALA A 11 -22.67 6.07 31.12
C ALA A 11 -21.42 5.22 31.29
N LEU A 12 -20.68 4.98 30.20
CA LEU A 12 -19.30 4.53 30.29
C LEU A 12 -18.53 5.61 31.06
N LEU A 13 -18.00 5.23 32.22
CA LEU A 13 -16.98 6.00 32.91
C LEU A 13 -15.73 5.99 32.02
N CYS A 14 -15.58 7.00 31.17
CA CYS A 14 -14.27 7.43 30.71
C CYS A 14 -13.53 7.96 31.94
N LEU A 15 -12.84 7.07 32.65
CA LEU A 15 -11.77 7.48 33.54
C LEU A 15 -10.72 8.12 32.65
N ALA A 16 -10.68 9.45 32.65
CA ALA A 16 -9.52 10.19 32.19
C ALA A 16 -8.33 9.79 33.08
N VAL A 17 -7.59 8.79 32.63
CA VAL A 17 -6.31 8.42 33.21
C VAL A 17 -5.35 9.54 32.83
N SER A 18 -4.85 10.25 33.84
CA SER A 18 -3.76 11.20 33.70
C SER A 18 -2.59 10.52 32.96
N PRO A 19 -1.92 11.16 31.99
CA PRO A 19 -0.79 10.58 31.28
C PRO A 19 0.41 10.56 32.21
N GLY A 20 0.51 9.52 33.03
CA GLY A 20 1.62 9.27 33.93
C GLY A 20 2.02 7.81 33.84
N ALA A 21 3.06 7.53 33.06
CA ALA A 21 3.97 6.38 33.19
C ALA A 21 3.32 5.02 33.57
N ALA A 22 2.21 4.65 32.92
CA ALA A 22 1.61 3.33 33.04
C ALA A 22 1.87 2.55 31.76
N TYR A 23 2.12 1.25 31.89
CA TYR A 23 2.23 0.36 30.74
C TYR A 23 0.92 0.29 29.96
N MET A 24 1.05 0.10 28.66
CA MET A 24 -0.05 -0.17 27.73
C MET A 24 0.31 -1.36 26.84
N ILE A 25 -0.69 -2.12 26.43
CA ILE A 25 -0.63 -2.97 25.24
C ILE A 25 -0.62 -2.03 24.04
N THR A 26 0.49 -1.99 23.31
CA THR A 26 0.68 -1.11 22.14
C THR A 26 0.58 -1.85 20.83
N GLU A 27 0.78 -3.17 20.83
CA GLU A 27 0.66 -3.99 19.64
C GLU A 27 0.25 -5.43 20.00
N PHE A 28 -0.50 -6.11 19.15
CA PHE A 28 -0.67 -7.57 19.23
C PHE A 28 -1.08 -8.18 17.88
N CYS A 29 -0.81 -9.48 17.73
CA CYS A 29 -1.30 -10.33 16.65
C CYS A 29 -1.78 -11.66 17.26
N ALA A 30 -3.09 -11.93 17.19
CA ALA A 30 -3.71 -13.11 17.79
C ALA A 30 -3.81 -14.32 16.84
N ASP A 31 -3.84 -14.07 15.52
CA ASP A 31 -3.99 -15.07 14.48
C ASP A 31 -2.76 -14.97 13.57
N GLY A 32 -1.73 -15.76 13.85
CA GLY A 32 -0.41 -15.65 13.22
C GLY A 32 -0.27 -16.46 11.93
N TYR A 33 0.90 -16.44 11.30
CA TYR A 33 1.19 -17.26 10.13
C TYR A 33 1.80 -18.62 10.46
N ALA A 34 2.40 -18.76 11.65
CA ALA A 34 3.03 -20.01 12.04
C ALA A 34 1.97 -21.08 12.39
N ALA A 35 2.36 -22.35 12.23
CA ALA A 35 1.47 -23.47 12.50
C ALA A 35 0.94 -23.43 13.94
N GLY A 36 -0.40 -23.42 14.07
CA GLY A 36 -1.08 -23.37 15.37
C GLY A 36 -0.88 -22.07 16.13
N ASP A 37 -0.61 -20.97 15.41
CA ASP A 37 -0.48 -19.59 15.92
C ASP A 37 0.69 -19.45 16.90
N GLY A 38 1.78 -20.18 16.67
CA GLY A 38 2.96 -20.12 17.54
C GLY A 38 3.67 -18.77 17.56
N ASP A 39 3.48 -17.97 16.51
CA ASP A 39 3.94 -16.59 16.36
C ASP A 39 2.95 -15.55 16.90
N GLU A 40 1.82 -15.95 17.50
CA GLU A 40 0.95 -15.00 18.20
C GLU A 40 1.76 -14.24 19.26
N TYR A 41 1.52 -12.94 19.39
CA TYR A 41 2.29 -12.09 20.29
C TYR A 41 1.52 -10.86 20.75
N PHE A 42 2.02 -10.24 21.81
CA PHE A 42 1.64 -8.90 22.22
C PHE A 42 2.85 -8.10 22.67
N VAL A 43 2.73 -6.78 22.63
CA VAL A 43 3.78 -5.83 23.00
C VAL A 43 3.25 -4.94 24.10
N LEU A 44 4.06 -4.81 25.15
CA LEU A 44 3.85 -3.86 26.22
C LEU A 44 4.86 -2.72 26.09
N GLU A 45 4.40 -1.48 26.21
CA GLU A 45 5.27 -0.30 26.31
C GLU A 45 4.90 0.56 27.50
N GLY A 46 5.92 1.03 28.21
CA GLY A 46 5.76 1.83 29.41
C GLY A 46 7.10 2.07 30.10
N GLU A 47 7.04 2.78 31.23
CA GLU A 47 8.21 3.06 32.05
C GLU A 47 8.19 2.25 33.35
N GLY A 48 9.38 1.94 33.87
CA GLY A 48 9.55 1.23 35.13
C GLY A 48 9.56 -0.29 34.98
N SER A 49 9.38 -1.00 36.10
CA SER A 49 9.46 -2.46 36.14
C SER A 49 8.12 -3.13 35.82
N LEU A 50 8.16 -4.23 35.06
CA LEU A 50 7.01 -5.08 34.79
C LEU A 50 6.55 -5.96 35.98
N ALA A 51 7.22 -5.92 37.13
CA ALA A 51 6.95 -6.83 38.25
C ALA A 51 5.52 -6.73 38.84
N SER A 52 4.87 -5.58 38.72
CA SER A 52 3.47 -5.39 39.16
C SER A 52 2.45 -5.58 38.04
N TRP A 53 2.89 -5.99 36.86
CA TRP A 53 2.09 -6.06 35.64
C TRP A 53 1.89 -7.51 35.21
N SER A 54 0.72 -7.78 34.65
CA SER A 54 0.37 -9.08 34.10
C SER A 54 -0.66 -8.91 32.99
N VAL A 55 -0.72 -9.86 32.06
CA VAL A 55 -1.67 -9.86 30.95
C VAL A 55 -2.52 -11.13 31.02
N THR A 56 -3.82 -11.04 30.75
CA THR A 56 -4.76 -12.16 30.76
C THR A 56 -5.63 -12.15 29.50
N ASP A 57 -5.87 -13.34 28.95
CA ASP A 57 -6.87 -13.62 27.90
C ASP A 57 -8.27 -13.87 28.49
N GLY A 58 -8.31 -14.34 29.74
CA GLY A 58 -9.52 -14.68 30.49
C GLY A 58 -9.45 -16.09 31.07
N GLU A 59 -8.68 -16.97 30.42
CA GLU A 59 -8.39 -18.35 30.79
C GLU A 59 -7.13 -18.44 31.66
N GLY A 60 -6.09 -17.72 31.28
CA GLY A 60 -4.77 -17.72 31.89
C GLY A 60 -4.18 -16.32 32.06
N THR A 61 -3.02 -16.27 32.69
CA THR A 61 -2.35 -15.01 33.00
C THR A 61 -0.84 -15.18 32.87
N VAL A 62 -0.21 -14.26 32.16
CA VAL A 62 1.25 -14.14 32.05
C VAL A 62 1.72 -12.98 32.92
N SER A 63 2.77 -13.22 33.70
CA SER A 63 3.46 -12.21 34.52
C SER A 63 4.96 -12.26 34.26
N PHE A 64 5.70 -11.22 34.62
CA PHE A 64 7.06 -11.04 34.15
C PHE A 64 8.09 -11.25 35.29
N PRO A 65 9.14 -12.07 35.09
CA PRO A 65 10.19 -12.24 36.09
C PRO A 65 11.08 -11.00 36.23
N ALA A 66 11.27 -10.28 35.13
CA ALA A 66 11.97 -9.01 35.00
C ALA A 66 11.47 -8.29 33.74
N GLY A 67 11.95 -7.08 33.46
CA GLY A 67 11.60 -6.34 32.25
C GLY A 67 11.22 -4.89 32.53
N SER A 68 11.49 -4.04 31.55
CA SER A 68 11.23 -2.60 31.56
C SER A 68 11.21 -2.07 30.14
N GLY A 69 10.55 -0.94 29.87
CA GLY A 69 10.46 -0.38 28.53
C GLY A 69 9.54 -1.17 27.61
N ARG A 70 9.84 -1.18 26.32
CA ARG A 70 9.16 -2.00 25.32
C ARG A 70 9.48 -3.48 25.54
N THR A 71 8.46 -4.33 25.56
CA THR A 71 8.62 -5.78 25.80
C THR A 71 7.68 -6.55 24.88
N VAL A 72 8.26 -7.38 24.02
CA VAL A 72 7.56 -8.29 23.11
C VAL A 72 7.44 -9.67 23.77
N VAL A 73 6.23 -10.18 23.87
CA VAL A 73 5.97 -11.55 24.35
C VAL A 73 5.28 -12.32 23.26
N ALA A 74 5.94 -13.36 22.77
CA ALA A 74 5.35 -14.27 21.81
C ALA A 74 5.01 -15.61 22.47
N ARG A 75 4.12 -16.37 21.87
CA ARG A 75 3.79 -17.69 22.39
C ARG A 75 4.98 -18.64 22.32
N SER A 76 5.59 -18.79 21.15
CA SER A 76 6.84 -19.54 20.92
C SER A 76 7.89 -18.64 20.29
N ALA A 77 9.06 -18.51 20.92
CA ALA A 77 10.15 -17.75 20.35
C ALA A 77 10.70 -18.36 19.05
N GLU A 78 10.73 -19.70 18.94
CA GLU A 78 11.19 -20.38 17.72
C GLU A 78 10.29 -20.04 16.51
N LEU A 79 8.97 -20.17 16.67
CA LEU A 79 8.02 -19.90 15.60
C LEU A 79 7.88 -18.40 15.31
N TYR A 80 7.92 -17.55 16.34
CA TYR A 80 7.97 -16.11 16.16
C TYR A 80 9.19 -15.68 15.33
N TYR A 81 10.38 -16.22 15.59
CA TYR A 81 11.59 -15.90 14.82
C TYR A 81 11.45 -16.29 13.33
N GLN A 82 10.80 -17.41 13.03
CA GLN A 82 10.60 -17.85 11.63
C GLN A 82 9.79 -16.82 10.82
N ILE A 83 8.84 -16.14 11.46
CA ILE A 83 7.96 -15.16 10.81
C ILE A 83 8.55 -13.74 10.88
N HIS A 84 8.99 -13.32 12.05
CA HIS A 84 9.39 -11.94 12.35
C HIS A 84 10.89 -11.67 12.20
N GLN A 85 11.71 -12.70 11.93
CA GLN A 85 13.17 -12.63 11.77
C GLN A 85 13.91 -11.97 12.95
N THR A 86 13.27 -11.94 14.12
CA THR A 86 13.77 -11.40 15.38
C THR A 86 13.23 -12.24 16.53
N TYR A 87 13.97 -12.35 17.64
CA TYR A 87 13.47 -13.03 18.83
C TYR A 87 12.62 -12.09 19.68
N PRO A 88 11.55 -12.58 20.35
CA PRO A 88 10.82 -11.80 21.32
C PRO A 88 11.64 -11.64 22.61
N ASP A 89 11.24 -10.72 23.49
CA ASP A 89 11.87 -10.55 24.80
C ASP A 89 11.53 -11.69 25.75
N PHE A 90 10.32 -12.25 25.63
CA PHE A 90 9.87 -13.42 26.39
C PHE A 90 9.08 -14.40 25.52
N GLU A 91 9.06 -15.66 25.94
CA GLU A 91 8.16 -16.69 25.40
C GLU A 91 7.19 -17.25 26.45
N ILE A 92 6.06 -17.80 25.99
CA ILE A 92 5.02 -18.40 26.84
C ILE A 92 5.22 -19.91 26.97
N ILE A 93 5.65 -20.57 25.90
CA ILE A 93 6.02 -21.98 25.90
C ILE A 93 7.53 -22.10 25.67
N ASP A 94 8.19 -22.95 26.45
CA ASP A 94 9.62 -23.27 26.30
C ASP A 94 9.90 -23.84 24.90
N SER A 95 10.45 -23.00 24.03
CA SER A 95 10.79 -23.34 22.64
C SER A 95 12.19 -22.88 22.25
N MET A 96 12.74 -21.86 22.90
CA MET A 96 14.08 -21.37 22.62
C MET A 96 14.87 -21.09 23.91
N PRO A 97 15.88 -21.93 24.26
CA PRO A 97 16.63 -21.79 25.51
C PRO A 97 17.31 -20.43 25.78
N SER A 98 17.50 -19.59 24.75
CA SER A 98 18.06 -18.25 24.89
C SER A 98 17.04 -17.16 25.18
N VAL A 99 15.74 -17.45 25.05
CA VAL A 99 14.64 -16.52 25.33
C VAL A 99 14.03 -16.90 26.69
N PRO A 100 13.91 -15.95 27.64
CA PRO A 100 13.34 -16.25 28.94
C PRO A 100 11.83 -16.51 28.86
N GLU A 101 11.34 -17.42 29.69
CA GLU A 101 9.91 -17.69 29.84
C GLU A 101 9.22 -16.61 30.72
N VAL A 102 7.97 -16.29 30.38
CA VAL A 102 7.07 -15.60 31.32
C VAL A 102 6.65 -16.53 32.46
N ILE A 103 6.16 -15.94 33.56
CA ILE A 103 5.53 -16.67 34.65
C ILE A 103 4.07 -16.91 34.29
N LEU A 104 3.76 -18.15 33.88
CA LEU A 104 2.43 -18.54 33.40
C LEU A 104 1.54 -19.10 34.54
N THR A 105 0.30 -18.61 34.61
CA THR A 105 -0.78 -19.16 35.44
C THR A 105 -1.90 -19.67 34.54
N LYS A 106 -2.19 -20.98 34.59
CA LYS A 106 -3.11 -21.69 33.67
C LYS A 106 -2.68 -21.56 32.20
N ARG A 107 -3.54 -21.95 31.25
CA ARG A 107 -3.26 -21.84 29.82
C ARG A 107 -3.56 -20.40 29.38
N PHE A 108 -2.60 -19.77 28.72
CA PHE A 108 -2.75 -18.50 28.03
C PHE A 108 -2.53 -18.75 26.54
N GLN A 109 -3.52 -18.44 25.71
CA GLN A 109 -3.43 -18.54 24.25
C GLN A 109 -4.53 -17.70 23.62
N LEU A 110 -4.16 -16.77 22.74
CA LEU A 110 -5.10 -15.91 22.05
C LEU A 110 -5.91 -16.73 21.04
N ALA A 111 -7.23 -16.57 21.04
CA ALA A 111 -8.08 -17.18 20.04
C ALA A 111 -8.17 -16.30 18.79
N ASN A 112 -8.22 -16.93 17.61
CA ASN A 112 -8.27 -16.23 16.32
C ASN A 112 -9.57 -15.40 16.15
N SER A 113 -10.60 -15.63 16.99
CA SER A 113 -11.85 -14.85 16.99
C SER A 113 -12.54 -14.87 18.36
N GLU A 114 -13.33 -13.83 18.66
CA GLU A 114 -14.20 -13.74 19.84
C GLU A 114 -13.46 -13.81 21.19
N ASP A 115 -12.34 -13.10 21.30
CA ASP A 115 -11.46 -13.13 22.47
C ASP A 115 -11.02 -11.72 22.90
N SER A 116 -10.30 -11.62 24.01
CA SER A 116 -9.87 -10.36 24.60
C SER A 116 -8.48 -10.44 25.22
N LEU A 117 -7.80 -9.30 25.29
CA LEU A 117 -6.53 -9.16 25.95
C LEU A 117 -6.63 -8.05 27.00
N THR A 118 -6.34 -8.36 28.26
CA THR A 118 -6.45 -7.41 29.36
C THR A 118 -5.12 -7.25 30.10
N LEU A 119 -4.62 -6.00 30.13
CA LEU A 119 -3.49 -5.59 30.94
C LEU A 119 -3.94 -5.26 32.36
N LEU A 120 -3.25 -5.86 33.33
CA LEU A 120 -3.52 -5.68 34.76
C LEU A 120 -2.31 -5.05 35.45
N GLN A 121 -2.57 -4.14 36.37
CA GLN A 121 -1.59 -3.66 37.35
C GLN A 121 -2.05 -4.04 38.75
N ASN A 122 -1.25 -4.81 39.49
CA ASN A 122 -1.61 -5.34 40.81
C ASN A 122 -3.00 -6.03 40.82
N GLY A 123 -3.32 -6.76 39.74
CA GLY A 123 -4.58 -7.47 39.55
C GLY A 123 -5.79 -6.58 39.19
N ARG A 124 -5.60 -5.28 38.94
CA ARG A 124 -6.65 -4.38 38.45
C ARG A 124 -6.49 -4.11 36.97
N ALA A 125 -7.57 -4.22 36.20
CA ALA A 125 -7.58 -3.90 34.78
C ALA A 125 -7.24 -2.43 34.53
N VAL A 126 -6.28 -2.22 33.63
CA VAL A 126 -5.80 -0.90 33.16
C VAL A 126 -6.24 -0.67 31.73
N GLN A 127 -6.11 -1.69 30.88
CA GLN A 127 -6.50 -1.64 29.47
C GLN A 127 -7.05 -3.00 29.07
N THR A 128 -8.10 -3.00 28.25
CA THR A 128 -8.66 -4.20 27.64
C THR A 128 -8.89 -3.89 26.16
N VAL A 129 -8.61 -4.86 25.30
CA VAL A 129 -8.99 -4.87 23.89
C VAL A 129 -9.64 -6.21 23.59
N SER A 130 -10.73 -6.20 22.82
CA SER A 130 -11.45 -7.41 22.44
C SER A 130 -11.73 -7.40 20.93
N TRP A 131 -11.82 -8.58 20.32
CA TRP A 131 -12.20 -8.73 18.92
C TRP A 131 -13.40 -9.67 18.79
N PRO A 132 -14.47 -9.29 18.05
CA PRO A 132 -14.55 -8.17 17.11
C PRO A 132 -15.02 -6.84 17.72
N ALA A 133 -15.10 -6.71 19.05
CA ALA A 133 -15.78 -5.57 19.68
C ALA A 133 -15.01 -4.23 19.52
N ASP A 134 -13.70 -4.26 19.70
CA ASP A 134 -12.82 -3.08 19.63
C ASP A 134 -12.00 -3.07 18.33
N VAL A 135 -11.58 -4.23 17.84
CA VAL A 135 -10.83 -4.43 16.58
C VAL A 135 -11.30 -5.71 15.88
N ASP A 136 -11.15 -5.82 14.56
CA ASP A 136 -11.56 -7.06 13.87
C ASP A 136 -10.48 -8.16 13.97
N ALA A 137 -10.91 -9.41 13.93
CA ALA A 137 -10.02 -10.55 13.75
C ALA A 137 -9.40 -10.61 12.33
N GLY A 138 -8.30 -11.35 12.19
CA GLY A 138 -7.84 -11.80 10.87
C GLY A 138 -6.40 -12.30 10.84
N ASN A 139 -6.14 -13.24 9.95
CA ASN A 139 -4.83 -13.89 9.83
C ASN A 139 -3.70 -12.92 9.48
N GLY A 140 -2.63 -12.95 10.27
CA GLY A 140 -1.51 -12.04 10.29
C GLY A 140 -1.86 -10.58 10.55
N ARG A 141 -3.06 -10.28 11.09
CA ARG A 141 -3.47 -8.90 11.35
C ARG A 141 -2.79 -8.39 12.63
N ILE A 142 -2.00 -7.33 12.47
CA ILE A 142 -1.40 -6.61 13.57
C ILE A 142 -2.35 -5.49 13.99
N HIS A 143 -2.59 -5.36 15.28
CA HIS A 143 -3.32 -4.26 15.88
C HIS A 143 -2.36 -3.35 16.62
N ARG A 144 -2.39 -2.06 16.31
CA ARG A 144 -1.54 -1.05 16.96
C ARG A 144 -2.39 -0.07 17.76
N PHE A 145 -1.91 0.32 18.93
CA PHE A 145 -2.55 1.30 19.79
C PHE A 145 -1.64 2.51 19.96
N ALA A 146 -2.11 3.67 19.53
CA ALA A 146 -1.41 4.94 19.62
C ALA A 146 -2.39 6.07 19.95
N ASP A 147 -1.93 7.09 20.66
CA ASP A 147 -2.73 8.28 21.00
C ASP A 147 -4.11 7.98 21.63
N GLY A 148 -4.21 6.87 22.37
CA GLY A 148 -5.42 6.48 23.08
C GLY A 148 -6.47 5.75 22.23
N VAL A 149 -6.15 5.41 20.99
CA VAL A 149 -7.05 4.71 20.06
C VAL A 149 -6.33 3.54 19.38
N TRP A 150 -7.09 2.51 19.03
CA TRP A 150 -6.61 1.45 18.14
C TRP A 150 -6.62 1.96 16.71
N ASP A 151 -5.51 1.75 16.00
CA ASP A 151 -5.42 2.07 14.59
C ASP A 151 -6.35 1.14 13.80
N MET A 152 -7.20 1.75 12.98
CA MET A 152 -8.16 1.05 12.15
C MET A 152 -7.55 0.58 10.82
N ARG A 153 -6.34 1.03 10.48
CA ARG A 153 -5.57 0.50 9.35
C ARG A 153 -5.37 -1.00 9.55
N VAL A 154 -5.52 -1.75 8.46
CA VAL A 154 -5.24 -3.18 8.44
C VAL A 154 -3.73 -3.35 8.23
N PHE A 155 -2.99 -3.54 9.33
CA PHE A 155 -1.59 -3.93 9.25
C PHE A 155 -1.47 -5.44 9.09
N LYS A 156 -0.57 -5.88 8.21
CA LYS A 156 -0.11 -7.26 8.14
C LYS A 156 1.33 -7.40 8.59
N ILE A 157 1.70 -8.59 9.05
CA ILE A 157 3.07 -8.88 9.47
C ILE A 157 4.05 -8.56 8.33
N GLY A 158 5.10 -7.81 8.66
CA GLY A 158 6.14 -7.38 7.71
C GLY A 158 5.80 -6.18 6.83
N GLN A 159 4.58 -5.63 6.89
CA GLN A 159 4.24 -4.39 6.18
C GLN A 159 4.93 -3.17 6.79
N SER A 160 5.21 -2.20 5.92
CA SER A 160 5.81 -0.92 6.25
C SER A 160 4.86 0.02 7.03
N ASP A 161 5.44 1.09 7.57
CA ASP A 161 4.72 2.17 8.27
C ASP A 161 5.38 3.55 8.06
N PHE A 162 5.54 3.93 6.80
CA PHE A 162 6.09 5.20 6.38
C PHE A 162 5.19 6.38 6.78
N ALA A 163 5.81 7.40 7.38
CA ALA A 163 5.13 8.65 7.68
C ALA A 163 5.04 9.56 6.44
N PRO A 164 3.96 10.35 6.29
CA PRO A 164 3.84 11.28 5.18
C PRO A 164 4.90 12.40 5.26
N GLN A 165 5.58 12.64 4.15
CA GLN A 165 6.56 13.73 4.00
C GLN A 165 6.17 14.65 2.85
N THR A 166 6.67 15.88 2.86
CA THR A 166 6.38 16.87 1.82
C THR A 166 7.62 17.68 1.49
N PHE A 167 7.91 17.74 0.20
CA PHE A 167 9.10 18.36 -0.37
C PHE A 167 8.70 19.53 -1.26
N THR A 168 9.67 20.39 -1.59
CA THR A 168 9.53 21.42 -2.62
C THR A 168 10.51 21.07 -3.72
N ALA A 169 10.05 20.28 -4.68
CA ALA A 169 10.86 19.78 -5.77
C ALA A 169 11.35 20.93 -6.66
N GLU A 170 12.62 20.85 -7.04
CA GLU A 170 13.26 21.85 -7.90
C GLU A 170 12.56 21.90 -9.26
N ARG A 171 12.36 20.72 -9.85
CA ARG A 171 11.74 20.57 -11.16
C ARG A 171 10.86 19.33 -11.22
N VAL A 172 9.71 19.45 -11.87
CA VAL A 172 8.80 18.33 -12.15
C VAL A 172 8.43 18.38 -13.63
N THR A 173 8.77 17.32 -14.36
CA THR A 173 8.35 17.12 -15.75
C THR A 173 7.13 16.20 -15.78
N LEU A 174 5.97 16.79 -16.07
CA LEU A 174 4.70 16.10 -16.21
C LEU A 174 4.55 15.54 -17.63
N PHE A 175 4.04 14.32 -17.74
CA PHE A 175 3.84 13.66 -19.02
C PHE A 175 2.57 12.82 -19.04
N VAL A 176 2.12 12.46 -20.24
CA VAL A 176 0.96 11.61 -20.44
C VAL A 176 1.26 10.53 -21.48
N SER A 177 0.76 9.33 -21.22
CA SER A 177 0.72 8.26 -22.21
C SER A 177 -0.56 8.37 -23.04
N PRO A 178 -0.52 8.03 -24.35
CA PRO A 178 0.63 7.55 -25.13
C PRO A 178 1.48 8.66 -25.76
N ASP A 179 1.17 9.93 -25.47
CA ASP A 179 1.70 11.06 -26.25
C ASP A 179 3.21 11.29 -26.11
N CYS A 180 3.74 11.22 -24.89
CA CYS A 180 5.13 11.59 -24.61
C CYS A 180 5.80 10.78 -23.47
N SER A 181 5.13 9.76 -22.95
CA SER A 181 5.64 8.96 -21.83
C SER A 181 6.91 8.18 -22.16
N HIS A 182 7.00 7.63 -23.38
CA HIS A 182 8.16 6.84 -23.79
C HIS A 182 9.44 7.69 -23.86
N GLU A 183 9.34 8.90 -24.43
CA GLU A 183 10.45 9.86 -24.50
C GLU A 183 10.96 10.19 -23.10
N VAL A 184 10.09 10.68 -22.21
CA VAL A 184 10.48 11.11 -20.86
C VAL A 184 11.10 9.97 -20.04
N ILE A 185 10.52 8.78 -20.05
CA ILE A 185 11.03 7.65 -19.27
C ILE A 185 12.38 7.17 -19.81
N THR A 186 12.50 7.10 -21.15
CA THR A 186 13.75 6.66 -21.77
C THR A 186 14.87 7.67 -21.55
N ASP A 187 14.56 8.97 -21.55
CA ASP A 187 15.54 10.03 -21.26
C ASP A 187 16.05 9.91 -19.82
N VAL A 188 15.18 9.70 -18.83
CA VAL A 188 15.60 9.46 -17.44
C VAL A 188 16.53 8.23 -17.33
N ILE A 189 16.23 7.13 -18.03
CA ILE A 189 17.07 5.91 -18.02
C ILE A 189 18.42 6.16 -18.74
N ARG A 190 18.42 6.96 -19.80
CA ARG A 190 19.63 7.28 -20.58
C ARG A 190 20.55 8.25 -19.84
N ASP A 191 19.97 9.19 -19.11
CA ASP A 191 20.70 10.21 -18.37
C ASP A 191 21.22 9.70 -17.02
N ALA A 192 20.74 8.56 -16.53
CA ALA A 192 21.28 7.91 -15.33
C ALA A 192 22.74 7.48 -15.51
N ASP A 193 23.55 7.75 -14.48
CA ASP A 193 25.01 7.56 -14.46
C ASP A 193 25.49 6.55 -13.40
N GLU A 194 24.75 6.34 -12.31
CA GLU A 194 25.19 5.52 -11.17
C GLU A 194 24.25 4.34 -10.87
N SER A 195 22.95 4.60 -10.68
CA SER A 195 21.99 3.55 -10.33
C SER A 195 20.56 3.82 -10.79
N ILE A 196 19.81 2.75 -11.02
CA ILE A 196 18.38 2.76 -11.30
C ILE A 196 17.70 1.74 -10.39
N LEU A 197 16.77 2.21 -9.55
CA LEU A 197 15.85 1.36 -8.80
C LEU A 197 14.48 1.39 -9.50
N LEU A 198 13.96 0.24 -9.91
CA LEU A 198 12.68 0.13 -10.63
C LEU A 198 11.72 -0.78 -9.87
N SER A 199 10.57 -0.25 -9.45
CA SER A 199 9.48 -1.05 -8.87
C SER A 199 8.30 -1.06 -9.83
N MET A 200 7.88 -2.24 -10.29
CA MET A 200 6.94 -2.37 -11.39
C MET A 200 6.02 -3.59 -11.25
N TYR A 201 4.72 -3.35 -11.41
CA TYR A 201 3.72 -4.44 -11.38
C TYR A 201 3.77 -5.37 -12.60
N GLU A 202 3.95 -4.83 -13.81
CA GLU A 202 4.10 -5.64 -15.03
C GLU A 202 5.08 -4.98 -16.01
N PHE A 203 5.93 -5.78 -16.65
CA PHE A 203 7.00 -5.30 -17.54
C PHE A 203 7.15 -6.18 -18.79
N THR A 204 6.57 -5.74 -19.90
CA THR A 204 6.67 -6.42 -21.20
C THR A 204 7.26 -5.55 -22.32
N SER A 205 7.62 -4.30 -22.03
CA SER A 205 8.13 -3.36 -23.03
C SER A 205 9.57 -3.67 -23.41
N VAL A 206 9.78 -4.13 -24.65
CA VAL A 206 11.13 -4.40 -25.17
C VAL A 206 11.98 -3.13 -25.28
N PRO A 207 11.47 -1.99 -25.81
CA PRO A 207 12.27 -0.76 -25.89
C PRO A 207 12.80 -0.27 -24.54
N LEU A 208 11.99 -0.33 -23.48
CA LEU A 208 12.43 0.05 -22.13
C LEU A 208 13.42 -0.97 -21.54
N ALA A 209 13.23 -2.26 -21.81
CA ALA A 209 14.18 -3.29 -21.39
C ALA A 209 15.55 -3.11 -22.04
N GLU A 210 15.59 -2.75 -23.32
CA GLU A 210 16.84 -2.41 -24.01
C GLU A 210 17.49 -1.15 -23.44
N ALA A 211 16.72 -0.10 -23.13
CA ALA A 211 17.26 1.11 -22.51
C ALA A 211 17.93 0.83 -21.15
N LEU A 212 17.32 -0.03 -20.33
CA LEU A 212 17.90 -0.46 -19.05
C LEU A 212 19.16 -1.34 -19.26
N ALA A 213 19.14 -2.26 -20.21
CA ALA A 213 20.32 -3.06 -20.55
C ALA A 213 21.47 -2.18 -21.10
N GLU A 214 21.15 -1.12 -21.85
CA GLU A 214 22.13 -0.13 -22.27
C GLU A 214 22.69 0.66 -21.08
N ALA A 215 21.89 0.95 -20.05
CA ALA A 215 22.38 1.57 -18.81
C ALA A 215 23.36 0.65 -18.07
N GLU A 216 23.03 -0.64 -17.91
CA GLU A 216 23.95 -1.66 -17.38
C GLU A 216 25.27 -1.71 -18.15
N HIS A 217 25.22 -1.70 -19.48
CA HIS A 217 26.42 -1.67 -20.32
C HIS A 217 27.27 -0.39 -20.16
N ARG A 218 26.67 0.73 -19.73
CA ARG A 218 27.40 1.95 -19.36
C ARG A 218 28.00 1.89 -17.95
N GLY A 219 27.61 0.90 -17.14
CA GLY A 219 28.07 0.71 -15.76
C GLY A 219 27.09 1.22 -14.69
N VAL A 220 25.86 1.56 -15.07
CA VAL A 220 24.77 1.94 -14.15
C VAL A 220 24.22 0.68 -13.49
N ALA A 221 24.12 0.64 -12.17
CA ALA A 221 23.54 -0.51 -11.46
C ALA A 221 22.01 -0.49 -11.54
N VAL A 222 21.40 -1.50 -12.15
CA VAL A 222 19.94 -1.60 -12.29
C VAL A 222 19.39 -2.68 -11.34
N THR A 223 18.57 -2.27 -10.38
CA THR A 223 17.84 -3.18 -9.48
C THR A 223 16.34 -3.06 -9.71
N ILE A 224 15.68 -4.18 -9.95
CA ILE A 224 14.26 -4.26 -10.33
C ILE A 224 13.51 -5.10 -9.30
N LEU A 225 12.40 -4.55 -8.79
CA LEU A 225 11.44 -5.26 -7.97
C LEU A 225 10.12 -5.42 -8.74
N MET A 226 9.69 -6.67 -8.91
CA MET A 226 8.51 -7.05 -9.69
C MET A 226 7.44 -7.72 -8.80
N GLU A 227 6.18 -7.61 -9.20
CA GLU A 227 5.12 -8.48 -8.68
C GLU A 227 5.34 -9.92 -9.18
N GLY A 228 5.46 -10.89 -8.28
CA GLY A 228 5.68 -12.30 -8.64
C GLY A 228 4.40 -13.08 -8.96
N GLY A 229 3.24 -12.60 -8.52
CA GLY A 229 1.93 -13.22 -8.75
C GLY A 229 0.87 -12.25 -9.26
N PRO A 230 1.10 -11.52 -10.38
CA PRO A 230 0.12 -10.55 -10.86
C PRO A 230 -1.17 -11.28 -11.26
N VAL A 231 -2.29 -10.56 -11.32
CA VAL A 231 -3.56 -11.14 -11.75
C VAL A 231 -3.42 -11.75 -13.15
N GLY A 232 -3.63 -13.08 -13.24
CA GLY A 232 -3.44 -13.85 -14.48
C GLY A 232 -2.06 -14.51 -14.61
N GLY A 233 -1.15 -14.26 -13.67
CA GLY A 233 0.22 -14.78 -13.63
C GLY A 233 1.20 -14.03 -14.53
N ILE A 234 2.50 -14.28 -14.32
CA ILE A 234 3.56 -13.68 -15.15
C ILE A 234 3.48 -14.25 -16.57
N SER A 235 3.27 -13.36 -17.55
CA SER A 235 3.16 -13.74 -18.96
C SER A 235 4.51 -14.20 -19.54
N ASP A 236 4.50 -15.03 -20.59
CA ASP A 236 5.74 -15.49 -21.25
C ASP A 236 6.54 -14.33 -21.86
N SER A 237 5.84 -13.27 -22.30
CA SER A 237 6.46 -12.02 -22.77
C SER A 237 7.25 -11.32 -21.66
N GLU A 238 6.66 -11.23 -20.47
CA GLU A 238 7.31 -10.65 -19.29
C GLU A 238 8.50 -11.48 -18.85
N LYS A 239 8.35 -12.82 -18.76
CA LYS A 239 9.48 -13.73 -18.48
C LYS A 239 10.63 -13.52 -19.47
N GLY A 240 10.32 -13.38 -20.76
CA GLY A 240 11.30 -13.08 -21.80
C GLY A 240 12.05 -11.77 -21.59
N VAL A 241 11.35 -10.72 -21.16
CA VAL A 241 11.93 -9.41 -20.80
C VAL A 241 12.82 -9.51 -19.56
N LEU A 242 12.34 -10.15 -18.48
CA LEU A 242 13.11 -10.33 -17.25
C LEU A 242 14.36 -11.20 -17.48
N ASN A 243 14.25 -12.27 -18.27
CA ASN A 243 15.39 -13.09 -18.68
C ASN A 243 16.42 -12.27 -19.46
N PHE A 244 15.99 -11.41 -20.37
CA PHE A 244 16.88 -10.54 -21.12
C PHE A 244 17.61 -9.56 -20.19
N LEU A 245 16.91 -8.88 -19.28
CA LEU A 245 17.50 -7.94 -18.33
C LEU A 245 18.50 -8.62 -17.38
N SER A 246 18.11 -9.76 -16.79
CA SER A 246 18.98 -10.59 -15.94
C SER A 246 20.29 -10.97 -16.64
N ARG A 247 20.21 -11.39 -17.92
CA ARG A 247 21.40 -11.75 -18.73
C ARG A 247 22.30 -10.57 -19.07
N ASN A 248 21.78 -9.34 -19.03
CA ASN A 248 22.54 -8.12 -19.29
C ASN A 248 23.06 -7.45 -18.01
N GLY A 249 22.82 -8.02 -16.83
CA GLY A 249 23.43 -7.57 -15.57
C GLY A 249 22.45 -7.10 -14.50
N ALA A 250 21.20 -6.80 -14.86
CA ALA A 250 20.23 -6.26 -13.91
C ALA A 250 19.92 -7.27 -12.78
N GLU A 251 19.85 -6.77 -11.55
CA GLU A 251 19.41 -7.54 -10.40
C GLU A 251 17.89 -7.48 -10.30
N ILE A 252 17.23 -8.63 -10.41
CA ILE A 252 15.76 -8.69 -10.45
C ILE A 252 15.26 -9.52 -9.27
N PHE A 253 14.28 -8.97 -8.57
CA PHE A 253 13.60 -9.57 -7.45
C PHE A 253 12.09 -9.58 -7.66
N THR A 254 11.42 -10.59 -7.13
CA THR A 254 9.97 -10.72 -7.09
C THR A 254 9.49 -10.69 -5.65
N ILE A 255 8.34 -10.07 -5.43
CA ILE A 255 7.56 -10.22 -4.20
C ILE A 255 6.41 -11.19 -4.47
N GLU A 256 6.34 -12.27 -3.70
CA GLU A 256 5.33 -13.32 -3.88
C GLU A 256 5.13 -14.17 -2.64
N SER A 257 4.01 -14.88 -2.59
CA SER A 257 3.73 -15.83 -1.50
C SER A 257 4.39 -17.17 -1.79
N GLU A 258 5.04 -17.79 -0.79
CA GLU A 258 5.64 -19.11 -0.92
C GLU A 258 5.10 -20.08 0.15
N GLY A 259 4.57 -21.22 -0.29
CA GLY A 259 4.02 -22.22 0.61
C GLY A 259 2.86 -21.68 1.44
N ASN A 260 3.04 -21.62 2.76
CA ASN A 260 2.04 -21.11 3.70
C ASN A 260 2.36 -19.69 4.22
N LEU A 261 3.45 -19.08 3.76
CA LEU A 261 3.80 -17.71 4.12
C LEU A 261 3.25 -16.76 3.05
N PRO A 262 2.24 -15.93 3.39
CA PRO A 262 1.71 -14.97 2.44
C PRO A 262 2.71 -13.83 2.24
N ALA A 263 2.73 -13.29 1.02
CA ALA A 263 3.35 -11.99 0.76
C ALA A 263 2.72 -10.93 1.66
N ARG A 264 3.53 -10.01 2.17
CA ARG A 264 3.09 -8.96 3.10
C ARG A 264 2.13 -7.99 2.44
N TYR A 265 2.18 -7.85 1.12
CA TYR A 265 1.20 -7.12 0.33
C TYR A 265 0.43 -8.07 -0.58
N ARG A 266 -0.87 -7.85 -0.73
CA ARG A 266 -1.69 -8.65 -1.66
C ARG A 266 -1.20 -8.49 -3.11
N TYR A 267 -0.79 -7.28 -3.47
CA TYR A 267 -0.18 -6.95 -4.75
C TYR A 267 0.86 -5.83 -4.58
N LEU A 268 2.02 -5.97 -5.21
CA LEU A 268 2.94 -4.88 -5.50
C LEU A 268 2.47 -4.12 -6.73
N HIS A 269 1.50 -3.23 -6.56
CA HIS A 269 0.93 -2.47 -7.68
C HIS A 269 1.65 -1.13 -7.97
N THR A 270 2.89 -0.99 -7.52
CA THR A 270 3.74 0.18 -7.75
C THR A 270 4.16 0.29 -9.22
N LYS A 271 4.36 1.52 -9.68
CA LYS A 271 5.12 1.85 -10.91
C LYS A 271 5.93 3.09 -10.61
N TYR A 272 7.19 2.92 -10.25
CA TYR A 272 8.11 4.03 -10.07
C TYR A 272 9.54 3.62 -10.42
N LEU A 273 10.35 4.62 -10.73
CA LEU A 273 11.78 4.49 -10.96
C LEU A 273 12.51 5.59 -10.20
N VAL A 274 13.62 5.26 -9.55
CA VAL A 274 14.55 6.23 -8.96
C VAL A 274 15.89 6.12 -9.69
N ALA A 275 16.35 7.21 -10.28
CA ALA A 275 17.66 7.31 -10.94
C ALA A 275 18.60 8.17 -10.09
N ASP A 276 19.79 7.62 -9.83
CA ASP A 276 20.94 8.26 -9.15
C ASP A 276 20.64 8.88 -7.78
N GLY A 277 19.50 8.57 -7.16
CA GLY A 277 19.06 9.23 -5.93
C GLY A 277 18.66 10.70 -6.13
N GLU A 278 18.39 11.13 -7.37
CA GLU A 278 18.10 12.52 -7.72
C GLU A 278 16.78 12.68 -8.47
N VAL A 279 16.40 11.70 -9.31
CA VAL A 279 15.19 11.76 -10.13
C VAL A 279 14.26 10.60 -9.81
N THR A 280 13.02 10.90 -9.43
CA THR A 280 11.96 9.90 -9.24
C THR A 280 10.90 10.02 -10.32
N VAL A 281 10.65 8.95 -11.05
CA VAL A 281 9.50 8.83 -11.95
C VAL A 281 8.38 8.08 -11.26
N VAL A 282 7.18 8.65 -11.24
CA VAL A 282 5.94 7.98 -10.80
C VAL A 282 4.90 8.02 -11.92
N LEU A 283 4.13 6.95 -12.09
CA LEU A 283 3.18 6.85 -13.19
C LEU A 283 2.00 5.90 -12.91
N SER A 284 0.95 6.04 -13.71
CA SER A 284 -0.22 5.15 -13.66
C SER A 284 -0.06 3.85 -14.46
N GLU A 285 0.76 3.87 -15.50
CA GLU A 285 0.92 2.78 -16.48
C GLU A 285 1.99 1.77 -16.09
N ASN A 286 1.74 0.51 -16.42
CA ASN A 286 2.76 -0.54 -16.44
C ASN A 286 3.74 -0.33 -17.61
N PHE A 287 4.94 -0.91 -17.53
CA PHE A 287 5.91 -0.90 -18.62
C PHE A 287 5.55 -1.93 -19.71
N LYS A 288 4.45 -1.66 -20.41
CA LYS A 288 3.94 -2.44 -21.54
C LYS A 288 3.95 -1.61 -22.80
N ASP A 289 3.92 -2.24 -23.97
CA ASP A 289 3.77 -1.54 -25.26
C ASP A 289 2.49 -0.69 -25.30
N SER A 290 1.39 -1.17 -24.69
CA SER A 290 0.17 -0.38 -24.57
C SER A 290 0.24 0.71 -23.50
N GLY A 291 1.12 0.57 -22.50
CA GLY A 291 1.27 1.53 -21.41
C GLY A 291 2.23 2.66 -21.75
N ILE A 292 3.39 2.35 -22.34
CA ILE A 292 4.47 3.29 -22.70
C ILE A 292 4.89 3.06 -24.16
N PRO A 293 4.02 3.35 -25.14
CA PRO A 293 4.29 3.11 -26.57
C PRO A 293 5.27 4.12 -27.18
N GLU A 294 6.08 3.67 -28.15
CA GLU A 294 6.82 4.54 -29.10
C GLU A 294 5.94 5.15 -30.19
N SER A 295 4.76 4.56 -30.41
CA SER A 295 3.89 4.86 -31.55
C SER A 295 2.94 6.03 -31.32
N GLY A 296 2.77 6.51 -30.09
CA GLY A 296 1.70 7.48 -29.79
C GLY A 296 0.29 6.86 -29.75
N TYR A 297 0.16 5.52 -29.82
CA TYR A 297 -1.10 4.79 -29.64
C TYR A 297 -1.01 3.86 -28.44
N GLY A 298 -1.93 4.00 -27.48
CA GLY A 298 -1.94 3.18 -26.27
C GLY A 298 -2.94 3.64 -25.22
N ASN A 299 -2.73 3.23 -23.99
CA ASN A 299 -3.54 3.58 -22.84
C ASN A 299 -3.40 5.07 -22.51
N ARG A 300 -4.47 5.68 -22.02
CA ARG A 300 -4.40 7.01 -21.40
C ARG A 300 -3.97 6.85 -19.94
N GLY A 301 -2.76 7.33 -19.64
CA GLY A 301 -2.19 7.38 -18.28
C GLY A 301 -1.39 8.67 -18.05
N TRP A 302 -1.08 8.95 -16.78
CA TRP A 302 -0.33 10.14 -16.34
C TRP A 302 0.98 9.72 -15.68
N GLY A 303 1.97 10.61 -15.71
CA GLY A 303 3.22 10.44 -14.97
C GLY A 303 3.94 11.75 -14.70
N ALA A 304 4.90 11.69 -13.78
CA ALA A 304 5.79 12.79 -13.45
C ALA A 304 7.21 12.26 -13.22
N ALA A 305 8.20 12.94 -13.79
CA ALA A 305 9.59 12.84 -13.38
C ALA A 305 9.90 14.02 -12.44
N VAL A 306 10.28 13.71 -11.21
CA VAL A 306 10.51 14.67 -10.12
C VAL A 306 12.00 14.73 -9.86
N GLU A 307 12.62 15.87 -10.13
CA GLU A 307 14.02 16.17 -9.83
C GLU A 307 14.07 16.80 -8.43
N ASP A 308 14.36 15.97 -7.42
CA ASP A 308 14.50 16.33 -6.01
C ASP A 308 15.08 15.14 -5.23
N SER A 309 16.26 15.32 -4.63
CA SER A 309 16.94 14.27 -3.86
C SER A 309 16.16 13.82 -2.62
N GLY A 310 15.35 14.68 -2.00
CA GLY A 310 14.51 14.29 -0.87
C GLY A 310 13.37 13.35 -1.27
N VAL A 311 12.72 13.61 -2.40
CA VAL A 311 11.73 12.68 -2.99
C VAL A 311 12.40 11.37 -3.40
N ALA A 312 13.57 11.43 -4.03
CA ALA A 312 14.32 10.25 -4.44
C ALA A 312 14.79 9.40 -3.25
N GLU A 313 15.29 10.02 -2.18
CA GLU A 313 15.64 9.34 -0.93
C GLU A 313 14.41 8.65 -0.33
N TYR A 314 13.26 9.33 -0.26
CA TYR A 314 12.02 8.73 0.25
C TYR A 314 11.61 7.47 -0.54
N PHE A 315 11.63 7.52 -1.87
CA PHE A 315 11.29 6.36 -2.69
C PHE A 315 12.38 5.27 -2.68
N ALA A 316 13.65 5.63 -2.50
CA ALA A 316 14.73 4.67 -2.31
C ALA A 316 14.62 3.94 -0.96
N GLU A 317 14.19 4.63 0.11
CA GLU A 317 13.88 4.01 1.40
C GLU A 317 12.71 3.03 1.30
N VAL A 318 11.62 3.42 0.60
CA VAL A 318 10.50 2.52 0.30
C VAL A 318 10.99 1.29 -0.47
N PHE A 319 11.79 1.49 -1.53
CA PHE A 319 12.36 0.39 -2.31
C PHE A 319 13.23 -0.55 -1.46
N ALA A 320 14.06 0.00 -0.58
CA ALA A 320 14.95 -0.79 0.28
C ALA A 320 14.17 -1.59 1.34
N ASP A 321 13.13 -1.02 1.94
CA ASP A 321 12.24 -1.72 2.88
C ASP A 321 11.45 -2.83 2.17
N ASP A 322 10.96 -2.55 0.96
CA ASP A 322 10.29 -3.52 0.11
C ASP A 322 11.24 -4.65 -0.33
N LEU A 323 12.53 -4.38 -0.52
CA LEU A 323 13.52 -5.39 -0.88
C LEU A 323 14.00 -6.24 0.31
N ALA A 324 13.91 -5.72 1.53
CA ALA A 324 14.31 -6.40 2.76
C ALA A 324 13.27 -7.40 3.31
N GLY A 325 12.14 -7.56 2.60
CA GLY A 325 11.04 -8.44 3.02
C GLY A 325 11.40 -9.91 3.08
N TYR A 326 10.68 -10.65 3.94
CA TYR A 326 10.80 -12.11 4.01
C TYR A 326 10.24 -12.81 2.77
N ASP A 327 9.43 -12.11 1.98
CA ASP A 327 8.68 -12.57 0.81
C ASP A 327 9.35 -12.16 -0.52
N ILE A 328 10.65 -11.84 -0.47
CA ILE A 328 11.44 -11.39 -1.60
C ILE A 328 12.33 -12.51 -2.12
N TYR A 329 12.20 -12.76 -3.43
CA TYR A 329 12.88 -13.83 -4.12
C TYR A 329 13.68 -13.28 -5.29
N ARG A 330 14.88 -13.82 -5.54
CA ARG A 330 15.65 -13.46 -6.73
C ARG A 330 15.00 -14.11 -7.95
N TRP A 331 14.84 -13.34 -9.03
CA TRP A 331 14.37 -13.87 -10.31
C TRP A 331 15.24 -15.04 -10.76
N THR A 332 14.59 -16.16 -11.10
CA THR A 332 15.25 -17.31 -11.68
C THR A 332 14.87 -17.41 -13.15
N GLU A 333 15.87 -17.40 -14.03
CA GLU A 333 15.63 -17.42 -15.46
C GLU A 333 14.79 -18.63 -15.90
N THR A 334 13.85 -18.37 -16.80
CA THR A 334 13.04 -19.40 -17.45
C THR A 334 13.55 -19.69 -18.87
N GLY A 335 12.85 -20.58 -19.60
CA GLY A 335 13.14 -20.88 -21.00
C GLY A 335 12.63 -19.83 -22.01
N ASP A 336 11.96 -18.78 -21.53
CA ASP A 336 11.29 -17.79 -22.37
C ASP A 336 12.29 -16.83 -23.02
N SER A 337 12.04 -16.53 -24.29
CA SER A 337 12.86 -15.61 -25.09
C SER A 337 12.27 -14.21 -25.09
N LEU A 338 13.14 -13.20 -25.22
CA LEU A 338 12.70 -11.82 -25.42
C LEU A 338 11.68 -11.76 -26.57
N PRO A 339 10.49 -11.18 -26.37
CA PRO A 339 9.47 -11.10 -27.40
C PRO A 339 9.95 -10.22 -28.57
N GLN A 340 9.36 -10.42 -29.74
CA GLN A 340 9.63 -9.55 -30.89
C GLN A 340 9.06 -8.16 -30.60
N LYS A 341 9.83 -7.12 -30.92
CA LYS A 341 9.34 -5.74 -30.89
C LYS A 341 8.09 -5.57 -31.74
N THR A 342 7.07 -4.95 -31.16
CA THR A 342 5.88 -4.54 -31.90
C THR A 342 6.20 -3.27 -32.70
N THR A 343 6.12 -3.33 -34.03
CA THR A 343 6.15 -2.12 -34.86
C THR A 343 4.73 -1.66 -35.13
N ALA A 344 4.32 -0.56 -34.51
CA ALA A 344 3.05 0.10 -34.78
C ALA A 344 3.27 1.38 -35.58
N GLU A 345 2.27 1.76 -36.39
CA GLU A 345 2.29 3.05 -37.09
C GLU A 345 2.27 4.20 -36.09
N GLN A 346 3.07 5.25 -36.35
CA GLN A 346 3.06 6.43 -35.50
C GLN A 346 1.76 7.22 -35.68
N VAL A 347 1.12 7.53 -34.57
CA VAL A 347 -0.05 8.39 -34.46
C VAL A 347 0.39 9.78 -34.05
N VAL A 348 -0.28 10.80 -34.57
CA VAL A 348 -0.01 12.19 -34.21
C VAL A 348 -0.41 12.42 -32.75
N THR A 349 0.56 12.79 -31.93
CA THR A 349 0.36 13.07 -30.50
C THR A 349 -0.05 14.52 -30.28
N ILE A 350 -0.82 14.76 -29.21
CA ILE A 350 -1.41 16.06 -28.89
C ILE A 350 -0.60 16.75 -27.80
N PHE A 351 -0.21 15.99 -26.78
CA PHE A 351 0.46 16.52 -25.61
C PHE A 351 1.98 16.38 -25.73
N LYS A 352 2.67 17.36 -25.16
CA LYS A 352 4.12 17.33 -24.95
C LYS A 352 4.39 17.34 -23.45
N PRO A 353 5.57 16.89 -22.99
CA PRO A 353 5.95 17.04 -21.60
C PRO A 353 5.87 18.50 -21.16
N LEU A 354 5.43 18.73 -19.92
CA LEU A 354 5.37 20.05 -19.31
C LEU A 354 6.26 20.06 -18.08
N THR A 355 7.29 20.88 -18.12
CA THR A 355 8.21 21.06 -17.00
C THR A 355 7.83 22.29 -16.20
N VAL A 356 7.72 22.13 -14.89
CA VAL A 356 7.42 23.16 -13.91
C VAL A 356 8.44 23.12 -12.78
N GLU A 357 8.65 24.25 -12.10
CA GLU A 357 9.66 24.38 -11.05
C GLU A 357 9.02 24.73 -9.70
N ASN A 358 9.72 24.45 -8.61
CA ASN A 358 9.32 24.79 -7.23
C ASN A 358 7.93 24.24 -6.88
N VAL A 359 7.72 22.95 -7.13
CA VAL A 359 6.43 22.28 -6.93
C VAL A 359 6.41 21.58 -5.58
N ARG A 360 5.33 21.74 -4.83
CA ARG A 360 5.13 20.96 -3.61
C ARG A 360 4.77 19.52 -3.97
N VAL A 361 5.56 18.56 -3.49
CA VAL A 361 5.36 17.13 -3.76
C VAL A 361 5.20 16.39 -2.43
N THR A 362 4.18 15.55 -2.34
CA THR A 362 3.93 14.67 -1.19
C THR A 362 3.77 13.25 -1.72
N PRO A 363 4.73 12.33 -1.44
CA PRO A 363 4.58 10.92 -1.79
C PRO A 363 3.32 10.30 -1.15
N VAL A 364 2.63 9.48 -1.92
CA VAL A 364 1.46 8.71 -1.46
C VAL A 364 1.75 7.23 -1.69
N ILE A 365 1.91 6.48 -0.59
CA ILE A 365 2.24 5.06 -0.58
C ILE A 365 1.05 4.32 0.02
N SER A 366 0.61 3.25 -0.63
CA SER A 366 -0.41 2.34 -0.06
C SER A 366 0.28 1.16 0.61
N PRO A 367 -0.15 0.78 1.83
CA PRO A 367 -1.28 1.33 2.56
C PRO A 367 -0.98 2.63 3.36
N ASP A 368 0.29 2.92 3.61
CA ASP A 368 0.79 3.79 4.69
C ASP A 368 0.24 5.21 4.72
N THR A 369 0.33 5.92 3.59
CA THR A 369 -0.06 7.33 3.48
C THR A 369 -1.24 7.54 2.54
N SER A 370 -1.86 6.46 2.07
CA SER A 370 -3.01 6.47 1.15
C SER A 370 -4.25 7.19 1.69
N PHE A 371 -4.38 7.34 3.02
CA PHE A 371 -5.42 8.16 3.66
C PHE A 371 -5.38 9.64 3.23
N LEU A 372 -4.23 10.12 2.73
CA LEU A 372 -4.07 11.46 2.17
C LEU A 372 -4.95 11.68 0.92
N VAL A 373 -5.28 10.63 0.17
CA VAL A 373 -6.14 10.71 -1.02
C VAL A 373 -7.53 11.21 -0.65
N GLY A 374 -8.17 10.58 0.35
CA GLY A 374 -9.47 11.01 0.88
C GLY A 374 -9.40 12.42 1.48
N SER A 375 -8.35 12.69 2.25
CA SER A 375 -8.13 14.01 2.88
C SER A 375 -7.99 15.14 1.84
N ALA A 376 -7.32 14.86 0.72
CA ALA A 376 -7.20 15.81 -0.38
C ALA A 376 -8.57 16.09 -1.03
N LEU A 377 -9.35 15.06 -1.33
CA LEU A 377 -10.70 15.21 -1.90
C LEU A 377 -11.63 16.03 -0.99
N ASP A 378 -11.62 15.76 0.32
CA ASP A 378 -12.40 16.52 1.32
C ASP A 378 -11.95 17.99 1.42
N SER A 379 -10.74 18.33 0.97
CA SER A 379 -10.23 19.70 0.99
C SER A 379 -10.74 20.58 -0.15
N ALA A 380 -11.29 19.98 -1.22
CA ALA A 380 -11.70 20.67 -2.44
C ALA A 380 -12.68 21.83 -2.18
N LYS A 381 -12.54 22.94 -2.91
CA LYS A 381 -13.37 24.15 -2.74
C LYS A 381 -14.18 24.53 -3.97
N HIS A 382 -13.71 24.20 -5.16
CA HIS A 382 -14.29 24.66 -6.42
C HIS A 382 -14.54 23.53 -7.40
N SER A 383 -13.58 22.61 -7.58
CA SER A 383 -13.73 21.53 -8.55
C SER A 383 -12.87 20.31 -8.26
N VAL A 384 -13.35 19.14 -8.66
CA VAL A 384 -12.60 17.87 -8.66
C VAL A 384 -12.81 17.17 -10.02
N ASP A 385 -11.73 17.02 -10.79
CA ASP A 385 -11.70 16.22 -12.02
C ASP A 385 -11.04 14.88 -11.73
N ILE A 386 -11.75 13.77 -11.93
CA ILE A 386 -11.28 12.43 -11.60
C ILE A 386 -11.18 11.59 -12.86
N GLN A 387 -10.06 10.90 -13.03
CA GLN A 387 -9.90 9.83 -14.00
C GLN A 387 -9.53 8.54 -13.28
N GLN A 388 -10.30 7.47 -13.53
CA GLN A 388 -10.03 6.15 -12.96
C GLN A 388 -10.19 5.06 -14.02
N ALA A 389 -9.31 4.06 -13.97
CA ALA A 389 -9.48 2.83 -14.71
C ALA A 389 -10.78 2.14 -14.26
N TYR A 390 -10.99 2.05 -12.94
CA TYR A 390 -12.28 1.68 -12.38
C TYR A 390 -12.39 2.17 -10.93
N ILE A 391 -13.63 2.20 -10.43
CA ILE A 391 -13.95 2.40 -9.02
C ILE A 391 -14.80 1.21 -8.59
N SER A 392 -14.45 0.56 -7.49
CA SER A 392 -15.29 -0.47 -6.87
C SER A 392 -15.53 -0.17 -5.40
N ASN A 393 -16.73 -0.51 -4.93
CA ASN A 393 -17.09 -0.42 -3.53
C ASN A 393 -16.35 -1.48 -2.70
N TYR A 394 -16.30 -1.24 -1.40
CA TYR A 394 -15.82 -2.24 -0.45
C TYR A 394 -16.92 -3.29 -0.26
N PRO A 395 -16.58 -4.51 0.21
CA PRO A 395 -17.58 -5.57 0.39
C PRO A 395 -18.81 -5.14 1.20
N ASP A 396 -18.60 -4.32 2.24
CA ASP A 396 -19.65 -3.91 3.17
C ASP A 396 -19.93 -2.40 3.18
N SER A 397 -19.27 -1.61 2.31
CA SER A 397 -19.43 -0.15 2.31
C SER A 397 -19.11 0.50 0.96
N GLU A 398 -19.55 1.74 0.79
CA GLU A 398 -19.08 2.57 -0.33
C GLU A 398 -17.55 2.77 -0.24
N ASN A 399 -16.88 2.90 -1.38
CA ASN A 399 -15.47 3.24 -1.41
C ASN A 399 -15.23 4.60 -0.71
N PRO A 400 -14.31 4.71 0.26
CA PRO A 400 -14.15 5.92 1.07
C PRO A 400 -13.69 7.14 0.27
N TRP A 401 -12.90 6.94 -0.79
CA TRP A 401 -12.45 8.03 -1.66
C TRP A 401 -13.54 8.46 -2.63
N PHE A 402 -14.32 7.51 -3.15
CA PHE A 402 -15.52 7.83 -3.90
C PHE A 402 -16.54 8.62 -3.07
N ALA A 403 -16.77 8.19 -1.82
CA ALA A 403 -17.61 8.92 -0.88
C ALA A 403 -17.07 10.33 -0.60
N ALA A 404 -15.75 10.52 -0.49
CA ALA A 404 -15.14 11.84 -0.34
C ALA A 404 -15.37 12.75 -1.56
N ALA A 405 -15.25 12.21 -2.78
CA ALA A 405 -15.58 12.95 -4.00
C ALA A 405 -17.05 13.39 -4.04
N VAL A 406 -17.97 12.52 -3.61
CA VAL A 406 -19.39 12.86 -3.48
C VAL A 406 -19.61 13.95 -2.43
N ARG A 407 -18.97 13.85 -1.25
CA ARG A 407 -19.04 14.90 -0.21
C ARG A 407 -18.55 16.24 -0.72
N ALA A 408 -17.52 16.28 -1.55
CA ALA A 408 -17.06 17.52 -2.18
C ALA A 408 -18.14 18.14 -3.07
N ALA A 409 -18.88 17.32 -3.83
CA ALA A 409 -20.03 17.80 -4.60
C ALA A 409 -21.17 18.30 -3.69
N GLU A 410 -21.49 17.59 -2.62
CA GLU A 410 -22.50 18.01 -1.64
C GLU A 410 -22.12 19.34 -0.96
N ALA A 411 -20.81 19.60 -0.79
CA ALA A 411 -20.26 20.86 -0.30
C ALA A 411 -20.22 21.99 -1.35
N GLY A 412 -20.61 21.71 -2.60
CA GLY A 412 -20.77 22.69 -3.68
C GLY A 412 -19.64 22.74 -4.72
N ALA A 413 -18.63 21.86 -4.65
CA ALA A 413 -17.60 21.77 -5.68
C ALA A 413 -18.15 21.11 -6.96
N GLU A 414 -17.64 21.48 -8.13
CA GLU A 414 -17.98 20.79 -9.38
C GLU A 414 -17.15 19.52 -9.54
N VAL A 415 -17.80 18.35 -9.52
CA VAL A 415 -17.14 17.05 -9.56
C VAL A 415 -17.45 16.34 -10.87
N ARG A 416 -16.39 16.01 -11.62
CA ARG A 416 -16.47 15.35 -12.93
C ARG A 416 -15.64 14.08 -12.89
N ILE A 417 -16.29 12.95 -13.10
CA ILE A 417 -15.65 11.62 -13.07
C ILE A 417 -15.63 11.05 -14.48
N GLN A 418 -14.46 10.60 -14.91
CA GLN A 418 -14.27 9.85 -16.14
C GLN A 418 -13.73 8.46 -15.82
N LEU A 419 -14.43 7.44 -16.32
CA LEU A 419 -14.12 6.04 -16.11
C LEU A 419 -13.79 5.34 -17.43
N ASP A 420 -13.05 4.24 -17.36
CA ASP A 420 -12.76 3.41 -18.52
C ASP A 420 -14.01 2.69 -19.04
N GLY A 421 -14.07 2.48 -20.35
CA GLY A 421 -15.20 1.84 -21.03
C GLY A 421 -14.85 0.51 -21.71
N MET A 422 -13.75 -0.13 -21.34
CA MET A 422 -13.46 -1.47 -21.81
C MET A 422 -14.49 -2.46 -21.27
N TYR A 423 -14.84 -3.45 -22.09
CA TYR A 423 -15.90 -4.42 -21.80
C TYR A 423 -15.75 -5.10 -20.42
N TYR A 424 -14.52 -5.44 -19.99
CA TYR A 424 -14.29 -6.06 -18.68
C TYR A 424 -14.44 -5.10 -17.49
N ASN A 425 -14.67 -3.82 -17.75
CA ASN A 425 -15.01 -2.79 -16.77
C ASN A 425 -16.46 -2.29 -16.95
N THR A 426 -17.28 -2.92 -17.81
CA THR A 426 -18.67 -2.51 -18.12
C THR A 426 -19.65 -3.66 -18.39
N ASP A 427 -19.20 -4.91 -18.45
CA ASP A 427 -20.02 -6.06 -18.85
C ASP A 427 -20.55 -6.85 -17.65
N SER A 428 -20.04 -6.60 -16.44
CA SER A 428 -20.44 -7.28 -15.21
C SER A 428 -21.37 -6.42 -14.36
N GLU A 429 -22.00 -7.02 -13.35
CA GLU A 429 -22.71 -6.25 -12.34
C GLU A 429 -21.68 -5.53 -11.44
N GLU A 430 -21.95 -4.26 -11.08
CA GLU A 430 -21.10 -3.41 -10.22
C GLU A 430 -19.83 -2.86 -10.89
N ASP A 431 -19.86 -2.70 -12.20
CA ASP A 431 -18.79 -2.17 -13.04
C ASP A 431 -18.90 -0.64 -13.21
N ASN A 432 -18.06 -0.05 -14.07
CA ASN A 432 -17.96 1.41 -14.22
C ASN A 432 -19.27 2.05 -14.69
N ASP A 433 -20.08 1.37 -15.49
CA ASP A 433 -21.35 1.90 -15.96
C ASP A 433 -22.42 1.91 -14.85
N GLU A 434 -22.44 0.93 -13.93
CA GLU A 434 -23.24 1.03 -12.71
C GLU A 434 -22.80 2.19 -11.82
N ILE A 435 -21.49 2.37 -11.62
CA ILE A 435 -20.94 3.49 -10.85
C ILE A 435 -21.34 4.81 -11.51
N ALA A 436 -21.13 4.95 -12.82
CA ALA A 436 -21.47 6.17 -13.54
C ALA A 436 -22.99 6.45 -13.48
N ALA A 437 -23.82 5.43 -13.66
CA ALA A 437 -25.25 5.56 -13.53
C ALA A 437 -25.68 5.90 -12.09
N SER A 438 -25.01 5.34 -11.08
CA SER A 438 -25.23 5.65 -9.66
C SER A 438 -24.94 7.12 -9.36
N VAL A 439 -23.80 7.63 -9.81
CA VAL A 439 -23.42 9.05 -9.70
C VAL A 439 -24.50 9.93 -10.32
N ASN A 440 -24.88 9.67 -11.57
CA ASN A 440 -25.83 10.51 -12.30
C ASN A 440 -27.26 10.42 -11.73
N ARG A 441 -27.63 9.31 -11.07
CA ARG A 441 -28.92 9.15 -10.38
C ARG A 441 -29.03 9.96 -9.08
N ARG A 442 -27.92 10.42 -8.50
CA ARG A 442 -27.95 11.26 -7.27
C ARG A 442 -28.64 12.62 -7.50
N GLY A 443 -28.71 13.09 -8.74
CA GLY A 443 -29.45 14.30 -9.10
C GLY A 443 -28.81 15.62 -8.64
N LEU A 444 -27.52 15.60 -8.29
CA LEU A 444 -26.72 16.79 -8.00
C LEU A 444 -26.24 17.40 -9.32
N GLU A 445 -26.62 18.65 -9.63
CA GLU A 445 -26.29 19.31 -10.91
C GLU A 445 -24.77 19.51 -11.11
N ASN A 446 -24.02 19.57 -10.02
CA ASN A 446 -22.57 19.74 -9.98
C ASN A 446 -21.78 18.43 -9.85
N LEU A 447 -22.43 17.27 -10.05
CA LEU A 447 -21.80 15.96 -10.01
C LEU A 447 -22.17 15.17 -11.26
N GLN A 448 -21.16 14.73 -12.03
CA GLN A 448 -21.37 13.91 -13.22
C GLN A 448 -20.30 12.84 -13.37
N ALA A 449 -20.70 11.69 -13.92
CA ALA A 449 -19.79 10.63 -14.33
C ALA A 449 -20.01 10.23 -15.80
N LYS A 450 -18.93 9.94 -16.52
CA LYS A 450 -18.93 9.51 -17.92
C LYS A 450 -17.96 8.37 -18.17
N ILE A 451 -18.33 7.51 -19.11
CA ILE A 451 -17.51 6.40 -19.59
C ILE A 451 -16.75 6.83 -20.85
N LEU A 452 -15.46 6.53 -20.92
CA LEU A 452 -14.67 6.69 -22.14
C LEU A 452 -14.86 5.47 -23.04
N THR A 453 -15.55 5.63 -24.17
CA THR A 453 -15.85 4.52 -25.08
C THR A 453 -14.87 4.42 -26.25
N ASP A 454 -14.72 5.50 -27.03
CA ASP A 454 -13.82 5.53 -28.19
C ASP A 454 -13.18 6.91 -28.32
N ARG A 455 -11.86 6.92 -28.51
CA ARG A 455 -11.06 8.12 -28.77
C ARG A 455 -9.86 7.74 -29.62
N GLU A 456 -9.74 8.40 -30.77
CA GLU A 456 -8.60 8.24 -31.67
C GLU A 456 -7.26 8.37 -30.92
N GLY A 457 -6.35 7.42 -31.15
CA GLY A 457 -5.05 7.35 -30.47
C GLY A 457 -5.09 6.68 -29.09
N ILE A 458 -6.27 6.41 -28.51
CA ILE A 458 -6.41 5.87 -27.15
C ILE A 458 -7.08 4.50 -27.17
N LEU A 459 -6.37 3.52 -26.63
CA LEU A 459 -6.86 2.15 -26.48
C LEU A 459 -7.87 2.04 -25.33
N LYS A 460 -7.52 2.56 -24.16
CA LYS A 460 -8.36 2.56 -22.94
C LYS A 460 -7.92 3.65 -21.96
N LEU A 461 -8.77 3.99 -20.99
CA LEU A 461 -8.37 4.80 -19.84
C LEU A 461 -7.75 3.91 -18.77
N HIS A 462 -6.50 4.14 -18.42
CA HIS A 462 -5.81 3.37 -17.39
C HIS A 462 -5.14 4.24 -16.31
N ASN A 463 -5.51 5.52 -16.28
CA ASN A 463 -5.13 6.46 -15.24
C ASN A 463 -5.81 6.15 -13.88
N LYS A 464 -5.17 6.59 -12.79
CA LYS A 464 -5.77 6.66 -11.44
C LYS A 464 -5.33 7.97 -10.80
N GLY A 465 -6.11 9.02 -10.99
CA GLY A 465 -5.70 10.35 -10.59
C GLY A 465 -6.84 11.34 -10.55
N PHE A 466 -6.54 12.51 -9.99
CA PHE A 466 -7.47 13.62 -9.97
C PHE A 466 -6.77 14.97 -10.02
N ILE A 467 -7.54 16.01 -10.31
CA ILE A 467 -7.15 17.41 -10.24
C ILE A 467 -8.15 18.14 -9.33
N ILE A 468 -7.66 18.82 -8.30
CA ILE A 468 -8.48 19.62 -7.39
C ILE A 468 -8.17 21.10 -7.60
N ASP A 469 -9.23 21.89 -7.80
CA ASP A 469 -9.21 23.35 -7.91
C ASP A 469 -8.20 23.91 -8.94
N GLY A 470 -7.81 23.08 -9.93
CA GLY A 470 -6.76 23.41 -10.91
C GLY A 470 -5.36 23.58 -10.32
N LYS A 471 -5.09 23.09 -9.11
CA LYS A 471 -3.85 23.35 -8.36
C LYS A 471 -3.19 22.11 -7.77
N THR A 472 -3.97 21.12 -7.35
CA THR A 472 -3.46 19.89 -6.77
C THR A 472 -3.72 18.75 -7.74
N VAL A 473 -2.70 17.95 -8.05
CA VAL A 473 -2.80 16.80 -8.95
C VAL A 473 -2.36 15.55 -8.19
N LEU A 474 -3.18 14.51 -8.22
CA LEU A 474 -2.76 13.16 -7.84
C LEU A 474 -2.42 12.37 -9.11
N ILE A 475 -1.19 11.87 -9.16
CA ILE A 475 -0.73 10.87 -10.12
C ILE A 475 -0.45 9.61 -9.32
N SER A 476 -1.12 8.50 -9.66
CA SER A 476 -0.96 7.27 -8.89
C SER A 476 -1.19 6.03 -9.72
N SER A 477 -0.73 4.91 -9.16
CA SER A 477 -1.05 3.57 -9.63
C SER A 477 -2.23 2.93 -8.88
N ILE A 478 -2.81 3.63 -7.88
CA ILE A 478 -3.73 3.02 -6.92
C ILE A 478 -5.16 3.04 -7.49
N ASN A 479 -5.70 1.86 -7.77
CA ASN A 479 -7.11 1.74 -8.15
C ASN A 479 -8.00 2.07 -6.95
N TRP A 480 -9.17 2.64 -7.21
CA TRP A 480 -10.13 2.93 -6.15
C TRP A 480 -10.93 1.66 -5.82
N ASN A 481 -10.29 0.74 -5.10
CA ASN A 481 -10.86 -0.53 -4.64
C ASN A 481 -10.42 -0.82 -3.19
N TYR A 482 -10.74 -2.02 -2.69
CA TYR A 482 -10.41 -2.45 -1.32
C TYR A 482 -8.93 -2.81 -1.08
N ASN A 483 -8.18 -3.17 -2.13
CA ASN A 483 -6.84 -3.75 -2.02
C ASN A 483 -5.71 -2.72 -1.95
#